data_AF-A0A528E8F4-F1
#
_entry.id   AF-A0A528E8F4-F1
#
_cell.length_a   1.000
_cell.length_b   1.000
_cell.length_c   1.000
_cell.angle_alpha   90.00
_cell.angle_beta   90.00
_cell.angle_gamma   90.00
#
_symmetry.space_group_name_H-M   'P 1'
#
loop_
_entity.id
_entity.type
_entity.pdbx_description
1 polymer ?
#
loop_
_entity_poly.entity_id
_entity_poly.type
_entity_poly.pdbx_seq_one_letter_code
_entity_poly.pdbx_strand_id
1 'polypeptide(L)' 'MTKISDLGPPIVGKRHDGEPPGEQDHFYKCRICGQSVDRRDLREVIWHERPAHQPLDMDS' A
#
# COMPACT_ATOMS: atom_id res chain seq x y z
N MET A 1 -15.83 -1.87 3.43
CA MET A 1 -14.44 -1.43 3.52
C MET A 1 -13.62 -2.65 3.94
N THR A 2 -12.60 -3.04 3.20
CA THR A 2 -11.72 -4.16 3.58
C THR A 2 -10.66 -3.61 4.54
N LYS A 3 -10.42 -4.29 5.66
CA LYS A 3 -9.38 -3.87 6.61
C LYS A 3 -8.02 -4.36 6.17
N ILE A 4 -6.98 -3.60 6.47
CA ILE A 4 -5.62 -4.05 6.18
C ILE A 4 -5.26 -5.33 6.96
N SER A 5 -5.82 -5.49 8.17
CA SER A 5 -5.71 -6.73 8.96
C SER A 5 -6.40 -7.94 8.33
N ASP A 6 -7.45 -7.75 7.53
CA ASP A 6 -8.12 -8.84 6.79
C ASP A 6 -7.23 -9.44 5.68
N LEU A 7 -6.22 -8.69 5.23
CA LEU A 7 -5.26 -9.14 4.21
C LEU A 7 -4.15 -10.03 4.77
N GLY A 8 -4.15 -10.27 6.09
CA GLY A 8 -3.15 -11.06 6.79
C GLY A 8 -2.03 -10.21 7.44
N PRO A 9 -0.98 -10.87 7.97
CA PRO A 9 0.10 -10.18 8.66
C PRO A 9 0.91 -9.27 7.72
N PRO A 10 1.58 -8.23 8.23
CA PRO A 10 2.40 -7.31 7.42
C PRO A 10 3.39 -8.03 6.52
N ILE A 11 3.42 -7.63 5.25
CA ILE A 11 4.39 -8.14 4.27
C ILE A 11 5.31 -6.99 3.90
N VAL A 12 6.47 -6.91 4.57
CA VAL A 12 7.43 -5.83 4.37
C VAL A 12 8.24 -6.07 3.10
N GLY A 13 8.04 -5.22 2.10
CA GLY A 13 8.80 -5.21 0.85
C GLY A 13 10.16 -4.53 1.01
N LYS A 14 11.16 -5.02 0.26
CA LYS A 14 12.48 -4.40 0.15
C LYS A 14 12.64 -3.77 -1.23
N ARG A 15 12.98 -2.48 -1.27
CA ARG A 15 13.30 -1.78 -2.53
C ARG A 15 14.61 -2.29 -3.11
N HIS A 16 14.66 -2.49 -4.42
CA HIS A 16 15.84 -3.00 -5.13
C HIS A 16 16.87 -1.90 -5.45
N ASP A 17 16.44 -0.71 -5.86
CA ASP A 17 17.32 0.38 -6.36
C ASP A 17 17.85 1.34 -5.26
N GLY A 18 18.00 0.86 -4.04
CA GLY A 18 18.46 1.67 -2.89
C GLY A 18 17.36 2.43 -2.17
N GLU A 19 17.73 3.18 -1.13
CA GLU A 19 16.78 3.93 -0.30
C GLU A 19 16.20 5.15 -1.03
N PRO A 20 14.92 5.50 -0.79
CA PRO A 20 14.36 6.71 -1.36
C PRO A 20 14.99 7.98 -0.74
N PRO A 21 14.90 9.13 -1.44
CA PRO A 21 15.40 10.40 -0.91
C PRO A 21 14.73 10.84 0.41
N GLY A 22 13.46 10.47 0.63
CA GLY A 22 12.76 10.72 1.88
C GLY A 22 11.57 9.79 2.13
N GLU A 23 11.01 9.88 3.33
CA GLU A 23 9.90 9.01 3.77
C GLU A 23 8.67 9.10 2.86
N GLN A 24 8.38 10.29 2.35
CA GLN A 24 7.25 10.54 1.44
C GLN A 24 7.33 9.77 0.12
N ASP A 25 8.54 9.44 -0.35
CA ASP A 25 8.76 8.71 -1.60
C ASP A 25 8.44 7.22 -1.47
N HIS A 26 8.21 6.71 -0.26
CA HIS A 26 7.63 5.38 -0.06
C HIS A 26 6.16 5.31 -0.46
N PHE A 27 5.47 6.45 -0.56
CA PHE A 27 4.05 6.47 -0.83
C PHE A 27 3.75 6.78 -2.31
N TYR A 28 2.64 6.27 -2.82
CA TYR A 28 2.04 6.77 -4.05
C TYR A 28 0.53 6.90 -3.90
N LYS A 29 -0.07 7.83 -4.64
CA LYS A 29 -1.52 7.97 -4.66
C LYS A 29 -2.11 7.00 -5.68
N CYS A 30 -3.00 6.12 -5.24
CA CYS A 30 -3.72 5.22 -6.14
C CYS A 30 -4.57 6.04 -7.12
N ARG A 31 -4.48 5.71 -8.41
CA ARG A 31 -5.24 6.41 -9.47
C ARG A 31 -6.72 6.04 -9.51
N ILE A 32 -7.11 4.89 -8.93
CA ILE A 32 -8.48 4.38 -8.94
C ILE A 32 -9.28 4.96 -7.77
N CYS A 33 -8.76 4.84 -6.54
CA CYS A 33 -9.49 5.20 -5.33
C CYS A 33 -8.96 6.44 -4.61
N GLY A 34 -7.79 6.97 -5.01
CA GLY A 34 -7.18 8.17 -4.43
C GLY A 34 -6.48 7.95 -3.09
N GLN A 35 -6.47 6.74 -2.53
CA GLN A 35 -5.76 6.41 -1.29
C GLN A 35 -4.24 6.51 -1.46
N SER A 36 -3.54 6.99 -0.44
CA SER A 36 -2.08 6.88 -0.33
C SER A 36 -1.69 5.45 0.03
N VAL A 37 -0.83 4.84 -0.78
CA VAL A 37 -0.39 3.45 -0.65
C VAL A 37 1.08 3.43 -0.25
N ASP A 38 1.45 2.73 0.83
CA ASP A 38 2.85 2.50 1.19
C ASP A 38 3.44 1.36 0.34
N ARG A 39 4.50 1.64 -0.42
CA ARG A 39 5.22 0.66 -1.24
C ARG A 39 5.98 -0.37 -0.39
N ARG A 40 6.17 -0.10 0.90
CA ARG A 40 6.83 -1.00 1.86
C ARG A 40 5.88 -2.07 2.38
N ASP A 41 4.56 -1.83 2.40
CA ASP A 41 3.58 -2.85 2.78
C ASP A 41 2.96 -3.47 1.53
N LEU A 42 3.43 -4.67 1.18
CA LEU A 42 2.99 -5.35 -0.03
C LEU A 42 1.51 -5.75 0.02
N ARG A 43 0.88 -5.78 1.21
CA ARG A 43 -0.57 -6.00 1.32
C ARG A 43 -1.33 -4.88 0.63
N GLU A 44 -0.91 -3.63 0.84
CA GLU A 44 -1.53 -2.47 0.21
C GLU A 44 -1.28 -2.48 -1.30
N VAL A 45 -0.03 -2.72 -1.72
CA VAL A 45 0.34 -2.75 -3.15
C VAL A 45 -0.49 -3.81 -3.89
N ILE A 46 -0.49 -5.06 -3.41
CA ILE A 46 -1.21 -6.17 -4.04
C ILE A 46 -2.72 -5.91 -4.10
N TRP A 47 -3.30 -5.29 -3.08
CA TRP A 47 -4.72 -4.91 -3.10
C TRP A 47 -5.01 -3.87 -4.17
N HIS A 48 -4.16 -2.85 -4.29
CA HIS A 48 -4.35 -1.72 -5.22
C HIS A 48 -4.04 -2.07 -6.69
N GLU A 49 -3.38 -3.20 -6.97
CA GLU A 49 -3.25 -3.75 -8.32
C GLU A 49 -4.57 -4.35 -8.87
N ARG A 50 -5.59 -4.55 -8.03
CA ARG A 50 -6.89 -5.07 -8.48
C ARG A 50 -7.72 -3.97 -9.15
N PRO A 51 -8.33 -4.17 -10.32
CA PRO A 51 -8.95 -3.09 -11.11
C PRO A 51 -10.19 -2.43 -10.48
N ALA A 52 -10.86 -3.07 -9.51
CA ALA A 52 -12.08 -2.56 -8.87
C ALA A 52 -11.99 -2.55 -7.33
N HIS A 53 -10.79 -2.35 -6.79
CA HIS A 53 -10.59 -2.26 -5.35
C HIS A 53 -11.24 -0.99 -4.77
N GLN A 54 -11.64 -1.07 -3.50
CA GLN A 54 -12.03 0.08 -2.68
C GLN A 54 -10.86 0.50 -1.78
N PRO A 55 -10.86 1.73 -1.23
CA PRO A 55 -9.92 2.12 -0.18
C PRO A 55 -9.89 1.09 0.96
N LEU A 56 -8.70 0.86 1.52
CA LEU A 56 -8.53 0.03 2.71
C LEU A 56 -8.88 0.84 3.97
N ASP A 57 -9.46 0.16 4.95
CA ASP A 57 -9.52 0.65 6.32
C ASP A 57 -8.15 0.43 6.97
N MET A 58 -7.44 1.54 7.24
CA MET A 58 -6.20 1.51 7.99
C MET A 58 -6.59 1.41 9.46
N ASP A 59 -6.62 0.18 9.98
CA ASP A 59 -6.95 -0.12 11.38
C ASP A 59 -6.30 0.94 12.30
N SER A 60 -7.13 1.73 12.99
CA SER A 60 -6.69 2.87 13.81
C SER A 60 -6.02 2.45 15.12
#